data_AF-A0A350QBE0-F1
#
_entry.id   AF-A0A350QBE0-F1
#
_cell.length_a   1.000
_cell.length_b   1.000
_cell.length_c   1.000
_cell.angle_alpha   90.00
_cell.angle_beta   90.00
_cell.angle_gamma   90.00
#
_symmetry.space_group_name_H-M   'P 1'
#
loop_
_entity.id
_entity.type
_entity.pdbx_description
1 polymer ?
#
loop_
_entity_poly.entity_id
_entity_poly.type
_entity_poly.pdbx_seq_one_letter_code
_entity_poly.pdbx_strand_id
1 'polypeptide(L)'
;MNTVDTLVDFLNEIDGQGYKAYKGLRGTWSFPDFTLHVDHVQGDPFAEPSRVRVTLPAEMAALEDDVLTSWSRRLGVASLLAKRFAGTAQATVVRRGSGKSGLIEIEAPGQEVMAQTAVMVGEDGTVEARFRIGLPARGRRACGPAAVALLTTDVLAVVNQSLRAGSVGHEDIRRHALTNEDASALRAELTVRSWVAFVAHGARLARKSGVDDRPLLGEGAIPFSTPAGLTAEVDLPNAGKVNGMAIPRGVTLIVGGGYHGKSTLLRAIERGVYNHCYGDGREFVVTDPSAVKIRAEDGRSVAGVDISAFIGTLPQGQATRAFSTPNASGSTSQAAGIVEAIEAGATALLVHEDTAATNFMIR
;
A
#
# COMPACT_ATOMS: atom_id res chain seq x y z
N MET A 1 32.65 15.06 -2.79
CA MET A 1 31.72 13.93 -2.56
C MET A 1 32.53 12.76 -2.08
N ASN A 2 32.08 12.01 -1.08
CA ASN A 2 32.77 10.78 -0.68
C ASN A 2 32.52 9.72 -1.76
N THR A 3 33.56 9.02 -2.21
CA THR A 3 33.48 7.99 -3.24
C THR A 3 33.31 6.61 -2.63
N VAL A 4 32.94 5.61 -3.45
CA VAL A 4 32.93 4.20 -3.03
C VAL A 4 34.29 3.73 -2.52
N ASP A 5 35.41 4.23 -3.08
CA ASP A 5 36.75 3.87 -2.60
C ASP A 5 36.98 4.39 -1.18
N THR A 6 36.66 5.66 -0.92
CA THR A 6 36.76 6.24 0.43
C THR A 6 35.81 5.59 1.43
N LEU A 7 34.67 5.05 0.97
CA LEU A 7 33.77 4.24 1.78
C LEU A 7 34.44 2.92 2.20
N VAL A 8 35.08 2.23 1.25
CA VAL A 8 35.79 0.98 1.50
C VAL A 8 36.96 1.20 2.47
N ASP A 9 37.75 2.24 2.24
CA ASP A 9 38.86 2.60 3.13
C ASP A 9 38.37 2.87 4.56
N PHE A 10 37.32 3.67 4.72
CA PHE A 10 36.70 3.92 6.03
C PHE A 10 36.22 2.63 6.71
N LEU A 11 35.54 1.75 5.97
CA LEU A 11 35.02 0.50 6.53
C LEU A 11 36.14 -0.45 6.96
N ASN A 12 37.24 -0.50 6.21
CA ASN A 12 38.43 -1.26 6.58
C ASN A 12 39.12 -0.68 7.81
N GLU A 13 39.20 0.64 7.94
CA GLU A 13 39.79 1.33 9.10
C GLU A 13 39.02 1.03 10.40
N ILE A 14 37.69 1.01 10.35
CA ILE A 14 36.86 0.75 11.53
C ILE A 14 36.73 -0.73 11.91
N ASP A 15 37.32 -1.65 11.14
CA ASP A 15 37.20 -3.08 11.42
C ASP A 15 37.75 -3.43 12.81
N GLY A 16 36.99 -4.25 13.56
CA GLY A 16 37.35 -4.64 14.91
C GLY A 16 37.21 -3.54 15.99
N GLN A 17 36.95 -2.28 15.61
CA GLN A 17 36.66 -1.20 16.54
C GLN A 17 35.27 -1.38 17.20
N GLY A 18 34.99 -0.59 18.24
CA GLY A 18 33.67 -0.60 18.87
C GLY A 18 32.57 -0.16 17.89
N TYR A 19 31.38 -0.77 17.99
CA TYR A 19 30.29 -0.59 17.01
C TYR A 19 29.92 0.88 16.70
N LYS A 20 30.11 1.79 17.68
CA LYS A 20 29.90 3.22 17.51
C LYS A 20 30.73 3.85 16.39
N ALA A 21 31.82 3.20 15.96
CA ALA A 21 32.65 3.65 14.83
C ALA A 21 31.84 3.81 13.53
N TYR A 22 30.79 2.99 13.33
CA TYR A 22 29.87 3.16 12.20
C TYR A 22 29.20 4.52 12.13
N LYS A 23 29.14 5.33 13.21
CA LYS A 23 28.55 6.67 13.15
C LYS A 23 29.24 7.58 12.12
N GLY A 24 30.51 7.33 11.81
CA GLY A 24 31.23 8.01 10.73
C GLY A 24 30.69 7.72 9.33
N LEU A 25 29.89 6.66 9.16
CA LEU A 25 29.26 6.30 7.89
C LEU A 25 28.16 7.29 7.47
N ARG A 26 27.63 8.07 8.41
CA ARG A 26 26.54 9.03 8.14
C ARG A 26 27.00 10.05 7.10
N GLY A 27 26.23 10.22 6.03
CA GLY A 27 26.58 11.12 4.94
C GLY A 27 26.10 10.60 3.59
N THR A 28 26.71 11.12 2.54
CA THR A 28 26.38 10.79 1.14
C THR A 28 27.61 10.23 0.45
N TRP A 29 27.42 9.11 -0.23
CA TRP A 29 28.46 8.31 -0.88
C TRP A 29 28.10 8.11 -2.35
N SER A 30 28.98 8.53 -3.24
CA SER A 30 28.81 8.42 -4.69
C SER A 30 29.26 7.04 -5.16
N PHE A 31 28.32 6.29 -5.74
CA PHE A 31 28.59 5.10 -6.53
C PHE A 31 28.58 5.49 -8.02
N PRO A 32 29.12 4.64 -8.92
CA PRO A 32 29.13 4.95 -10.35
C PRO A 32 27.74 5.26 -10.92
N ASP A 33 26.73 4.50 -10.51
CA ASP A 33 25.41 4.54 -11.13
C ASP A 33 24.32 5.11 -10.21
N PHE A 34 24.60 5.37 -8.93
CA PHE A 34 23.63 5.94 -7.99
C PHE A 34 24.33 6.64 -6.83
N THR A 35 23.56 7.34 -6.01
CA THR A 35 24.05 7.96 -4.77
C THR A 35 23.44 7.26 -3.56
N LEU A 36 24.28 6.82 -2.61
CA LEU A 36 23.85 6.25 -1.33
C LEU A 36 23.84 7.34 -0.26
N HIS A 37 22.71 7.50 0.42
CA HIS A 37 22.54 8.38 1.58
C HIS A 37 22.37 7.53 2.84
N VAL A 38 23.20 7.80 3.84
CA VAL A 38 23.11 7.17 5.15
C VAL A 38 22.57 8.20 6.14
N ASP A 39 21.25 8.18 6.34
CA ASP A 39 20.55 9.20 7.12
C ASP A 39 20.68 8.94 8.63
N HIS A 40 20.61 7.67 9.03
CA HIS A 40 20.71 7.24 10.41
C HIS A 40 21.49 5.94 10.53
N VAL A 41 22.44 5.90 11.48
CA VAL A 41 23.24 4.72 11.80
C VAL A 41 22.75 4.13 13.12
N GLN A 42 22.45 2.83 13.13
CA GLN A 42 21.99 2.12 14.32
C GLN A 42 23.03 2.13 15.45
N GLY A 43 22.58 2.25 16.70
CA GLY A 43 23.46 2.40 17.87
C GLY A 43 24.11 1.10 18.36
N ASP A 44 23.51 -0.04 18.05
CA ASP A 44 23.92 -1.40 18.45
C ASP A 44 23.44 -2.40 17.36
N PRO A 45 24.16 -3.51 17.11
CA PRO A 45 23.76 -4.55 16.15
C PRO A 45 22.36 -5.15 16.33
N PHE A 46 21.78 -5.05 17.53
CA PHE A 46 20.44 -5.58 17.87
C PHE A 46 19.33 -4.50 17.77
N ALA A 47 19.68 -3.24 17.51
CA ALA A 47 18.73 -2.13 17.44
C ALA A 47 17.89 -2.15 16.15
N GLU A 48 17.04 -1.13 15.98
CA GLU A 48 16.44 -0.85 14.68
C GLU A 48 17.54 -0.58 13.64
N PRO A 49 17.48 -1.19 12.43
CA PRO A 49 18.55 -1.05 11.46
C PRO A 49 18.75 0.36 10.94
N SER A 50 19.93 0.60 10.38
CA SER A 50 20.33 1.90 9.86
C SER A 50 19.41 2.30 8.71
N ARG A 51 18.94 3.55 8.69
CA ARG A 51 18.08 4.07 7.62
C ARG A 51 18.94 4.66 6.53
N VAL A 52 18.73 4.18 5.32
CA VAL A 52 19.47 4.59 4.13
C VAL A 52 18.52 4.85 2.98
N ARG A 53 19.00 5.62 2.02
CA ARG A 53 18.28 5.86 0.77
C ARG A 53 19.24 5.79 -0.38
N VAL A 54 18.76 5.37 -1.54
CA VAL A 54 19.50 5.47 -2.79
C VAL A 54 18.74 6.39 -3.74
N THR A 55 19.47 7.25 -4.43
CA THR A 55 18.95 8.08 -5.52
C THR A 55 19.59 7.61 -6.82
N LEU A 56 18.76 7.07 -7.69
CA LEU A 56 19.13 6.58 -9.01
C LEU A 56 18.79 7.67 -10.05
N PRO A 57 19.77 8.22 -10.77
CA PRO A 57 19.53 9.18 -11.84
C PRO A 57 18.65 8.59 -12.94
N ALA A 58 17.91 9.45 -13.65
CA ALA A 58 16.95 9.05 -14.68
C ALA A 58 17.58 8.18 -15.78
N GLU A 59 18.79 8.52 -16.21
CA GLU A 59 19.56 7.76 -17.20
C GLU A 59 19.87 6.32 -16.77
N MET A 60 20.04 6.09 -15.45
CA MET A 60 20.34 4.77 -14.88
C MET A 60 19.07 3.99 -14.55
N ALA A 61 18.00 4.69 -14.16
CA ALA A 61 16.67 4.10 -14.01
C ALA A 61 16.09 3.66 -15.36
N ALA A 62 16.36 4.45 -16.42
CA ALA A 62 15.94 4.23 -17.79
C ALA A 62 14.42 4.00 -17.94
N LEU A 63 13.63 4.72 -17.14
CA LEU A 63 12.17 4.74 -17.27
C LEU A 63 11.78 5.53 -18.52
N GLU A 64 10.87 4.98 -19.32
CA GLU A 64 10.36 5.65 -20.51
C GLU A 64 9.45 6.83 -20.15
N ASP A 65 9.44 7.88 -20.98
CA ASP A 65 8.63 9.08 -20.73
C ASP A 65 7.13 8.76 -20.60
N ASP A 66 6.65 7.75 -21.33
CA ASP A 66 5.23 7.38 -21.32
C ASP A 66 4.77 6.97 -19.92
N VAL A 67 5.59 6.28 -19.12
CA VAL A 67 5.27 5.88 -17.75
C VAL A 67 5.44 6.99 -16.71
N LEU A 68 5.89 8.18 -17.12
CA LEU A 68 6.11 9.34 -16.26
C LEU A 68 5.07 10.46 -16.44
N THR A 69 4.28 10.39 -17.53
CA THR A 69 3.35 11.46 -17.99
C THR A 69 2.29 11.89 -16.98
N SER A 70 1.95 11.06 -15.98
CA SER A 70 1.02 11.42 -14.92
C SER A 70 1.47 10.93 -13.56
N TRP A 71 1.06 11.63 -12.49
CA TRP A 71 1.29 11.19 -11.12
C TRP A 71 0.76 9.77 -10.87
N SER A 72 -0.38 9.42 -11.48
CA SER A 72 -0.96 8.08 -11.39
C SER A 72 -0.03 7.04 -12.00
N ARG A 73 0.52 7.27 -13.20
CA ARG A 73 1.48 6.34 -13.80
C ARG A 73 2.71 6.14 -12.93
N ARG A 74 3.32 7.24 -12.46
CA ARG A 74 4.50 7.20 -11.57
C ARG A 74 4.22 6.45 -10.29
N LEU A 75 3.02 6.57 -9.72
CA LEU A 75 2.63 5.85 -8.52
C LEU A 75 2.52 4.34 -8.74
N GLY A 76 1.97 3.93 -9.90
CA GLY A 76 1.93 2.52 -10.30
C GLY A 76 3.34 1.92 -10.45
N VAL A 77 4.25 2.67 -11.09
CA VAL A 77 5.66 2.29 -11.21
C VAL A 77 6.34 2.21 -9.84
N ALA A 78 6.19 3.22 -8.99
CA ALA A 78 6.76 3.24 -7.65
C ALA A 78 6.32 2.03 -6.81
N SER A 79 5.05 1.64 -6.89
CA SER A 79 4.55 0.44 -6.22
C SER A 79 5.19 -0.85 -6.75
N LEU A 80 5.39 -0.97 -8.07
CA LEU A 80 6.07 -2.12 -8.68
C LEU A 80 7.52 -2.20 -8.20
N LEU A 81 8.27 -1.10 -8.32
CA LEU A 81 9.68 -1.04 -7.96
C LEU A 81 9.90 -1.36 -6.49
N ALA A 82 9.03 -0.89 -5.58
CA ALA A 82 9.11 -1.24 -4.16
C ALA A 82 8.90 -2.75 -3.91
N LYS A 83 7.95 -3.39 -4.61
CA LYS A 83 7.74 -4.85 -4.53
C LYS A 83 8.94 -5.63 -5.07
N ARG A 84 9.50 -5.18 -6.20
CA ARG A 84 10.72 -5.78 -6.79
C ARG A 84 11.88 -5.65 -5.83
N PHE A 85 12.08 -4.47 -5.23
CA PHE A 85 13.14 -4.23 -4.25
C PHE A 85 12.98 -5.16 -3.05
N ALA A 86 11.78 -5.26 -2.48
CA ALA A 86 11.51 -6.14 -1.34
C ALA A 86 11.81 -7.61 -1.66
N GLY A 87 11.35 -8.11 -2.81
CA GLY A 87 11.60 -9.48 -3.25
C GLY A 87 13.09 -9.75 -3.49
N THR A 88 13.79 -8.85 -4.17
CA THR A 88 15.22 -8.98 -4.44
C THR A 88 16.04 -8.87 -3.15
N ALA A 89 15.70 -7.94 -2.26
CA ALA A 89 16.34 -7.82 -0.95
C ALA A 89 16.20 -9.13 -0.16
N GLN A 90 14.99 -9.69 -0.08
CA GLN A 90 14.75 -10.97 0.60
C GLN A 90 15.59 -12.12 0.00
N ALA A 91 15.73 -12.17 -1.33
CA ALA A 91 16.53 -13.17 -2.01
C ALA A 91 18.05 -12.97 -1.85
N THR A 92 18.49 -11.73 -1.55
CA THR A 92 19.91 -11.35 -1.45
C THR A 92 20.41 -11.37 0.01
N VAL A 93 19.52 -11.43 1.01
CA VAL A 93 19.91 -11.40 2.43
C VAL A 93 20.88 -12.54 2.76
N VAL A 94 22.07 -12.14 3.19
CA VAL A 94 23.08 -13.03 3.77
C VAL A 94 23.32 -12.60 5.20
N ARG A 95 23.19 -13.52 6.17
CA ARG A 95 23.49 -13.21 7.57
C ARG A 95 24.99 -12.95 7.74
N ARG A 96 25.35 -11.74 8.17
CA ARG A 96 26.75 -11.27 8.28
C ARG A 96 27.19 -11.01 9.72
N GLY A 97 26.72 -11.82 10.68
CA GLY A 97 27.14 -11.74 12.09
C GLY A 97 26.00 -11.69 13.11
N SER A 98 26.20 -10.89 14.16
CA SER A 98 25.29 -10.77 15.31
C SER A 98 24.07 -9.89 15.02
N GLY A 99 22.98 -10.08 15.76
CA GLY A 99 21.77 -9.25 15.63
C GLY A 99 21.20 -9.26 14.23
N LYS A 100 20.94 -8.06 13.68
CA LYS A 100 20.36 -7.87 12.33
C LYS A 100 21.42 -7.77 11.21
N SER A 101 22.65 -8.20 11.47
CA SER A 101 23.77 -8.07 10.51
C SER A 101 23.47 -8.70 9.13
N GLY A 102 23.58 -7.90 8.08
CA GLY A 102 23.35 -8.30 6.69
C GLY A 102 21.91 -8.20 6.22
N LEU A 103 21.00 -7.70 7.07
CA LEU A 103 19.62 -7.39 6.68
C LEU A 103 19.58 -6.26 5.67
N ILE A 104 18.76 -6.41 4.64
CA ILE A 104 18.28 -5.35 3.74
C ILE A 104 16.77 -5.46 3.74
N GLU A 105 16.07 -4.43 4.22
CA GLU A 105 14.61 -4.43 4.30
C GLU A 105 14.03 -3.10 3.83
N ILE A 106 12.94 -3.17 3.06
CA ILE A 106 12.17 -2.01 2.60
C ILE A 106 10.72 -2.22 3.01
N GLU A 107 9.99 -1.11 3.25
CA GLU A 107 8.54 -1.19 3.39
C GLU A 107 7.93 -1.60 2.04
N ALA A 108 7.30 -2.77 1.98
CA ALA A 108 6.77 -3.33 0.74
C ALA A 108 5.26 -3.07 0.64
N PRO A 109 4.77 -2.40 -0.42
CA PRO A 109 3.35 -2.18 -0.57
C PRO A 109 2.60 -3.50 -0.80
N GLY A 110 1.39 -3.58 -0.25
CA GLY A 110 0.45 -4.69 -0.43
C GLY A 110 -0.14 -4.74 -1.83
N GLN A 111 -1.40 -5.14 -1.97
CA GLN A 111 -2.04 -5.13 -3.30
C GLN A 111 -2.46 -3.72 -3.73
N GLU A 112 -2.78 -2.85 -2.77
CA GLU A 112 -3.15 -1.47 -2.98
C GLU A 112 -1.96 -0.61 -3.44
N VAL A 113 -2.22 0.29 -4.39
CA VAL A 113 -1.27 1.29 -4.88
C VAL A 113 -1.57 2.61 -4.17
N MET A 114 -0.68 2.99 -3.25
CA MET A 114 -0.81 4.17 -2.40
C MET A 114 0.42 5.06 -2.50
N ALA A 115 0.21 6.37 -2.30
CA ALA A 115 1.30 7.32 -2.08
C ALA A 115 2.18 6.83 -0.91
N GLN A 116 3.45 6.58 -1.19
CA GLN A 116 4.37 5.94 -0.27
C GLN A 116 5.77 6.51 -0.41
N THR A 117 6.60 6.29 0.61
CA THR A 117 7.96 6.86 0.67
C THR A 117 9.06 5.81 0.51
N ALA A 118 8.71 4.53 0.41
CA ALA A 118 9.69 3.46 0.26
C ALA A 118 10.33 3.51 -1.13
N VAL A 119 9.55 3.73 -2.18
CA VAL A 119 10.06 4.11 -3.51
C VAL A 119 9.24 5.27 -4.05
N MET A 120 9.93 6.28 -4.60
CA MET A 120 9.34 7.42 -5.28
C MET A 120 9.96 7.57 -6.65
N VAL A 121 9.13 7.92 -7.63
CA VAL A 121 9.53 8.17 -9.02
C VAL A 121 9.24 9.63 -9.33
N GLY A 122 10.28 10.39 -9.67
CA GLY A 122 10.21 11.79 -10.05
C GLY A 122 9.63 12.00 -11.43
N GLU A 123 9.21 13.24 -11.73
CA GLU A 123 8.72 13.60 -13.07
C GLU A 123 9.81 13.53 -14.12
N ASP A 124 11.06 13.75 -13.69
CA ASP A 124 12.27 13.67 -14.50
C ASP A 124 12.81 12.24 -14.65
N GLY A 125 12.12 11.23 -14.10
CA GLY A 125 12.52 9.84 -14.16
C GLY A 125 13.52 9.42 -13.08
N THR A 126 13.90 10.31 -12.16
CA THR A 126 14.72 9.95 -11.00
C THR A 126 13.98 8.98 -10.09
N VAL A 127 14.69 8.00 -9.52
CA VAL A 127 14.10 7.02 -8.59
C VAL A 127 14.80 7.13 -7.24
N GLU A 128 14.04 7.38 -6.18
CA GLU A 128 14.53 7.32 -4.81
C GLU A 128 13.94 6.10 -4.09
N ALA A 129 14.79 5.24 -3.55
CA ALA A 129 14.36 4.12 -2.70
C ALA A 129 14.89 4.31 -1.27
N ARG A 130 14.00 4.17 -0.28
CA ARG A 130 14.29 4.31 1.15
C ARG A 130 14.12 2.97 1.84
N PHE A 131 15.19 2.51 2.48
CA PHE A 131 15.24 1.17 3.07
C PHE A 131 16.15 1.16 4.30
N ARG A 132 16.29 0.00 4.90
CA ARG A 132 17.09 -0.20 6.10
C ARG A 132 18.13 -1.26 5.88
N ILE A 133 19.29 -1.06 6.51
CA ILE A 133 20.41 -2.01 6.46
C ILE A 133 20.91 -2.35 7.86
N GLY A 134 21.14 -3.64 8.08
CA GLY A 134 21.75 -4.15 9.29
C GLY A 134 23.27 -4.17 9.17
N LEU A 135 23.95 -3.14 9.68
CA LEU A 135 25.40 -3.02 9.66
C LEU A 135 26.08 -4.18 10.42
N PRO A 136 26.99 -4.93 9.76
CA PRO A 136 27.60 -6.14 10.30
C PRO A 136 28.40 -5.96 11.59
N ALA A 137 28.33 -6.95 12.47
CA ALA A 137 29.11 -6.98 13.70
C ALA A 137 29.49 -8.39 14.16
N ARG A 138 30.60 -8.46 14.90
CA ARG A 138 31.00 -9.61 15.72
C ARG A 138 30.83 -9.23 17.20
N GLY A 139 29.73 -9.64 17.81
CA GLY A 139 29.34 -9.08 19.11
C GLY A 139 29.06 -7.58 18.97
N ARG A 140 29.77 -6.72 19.71
CA ARG A 140 29.68 -5.24 19.62
C ARG A 140 30.88 -4.59 18.92
N ARG A 141 31.61 -5.34 18.10
CA ARG A 141 32.69 -4.82 17.26
C ARG A 141 32.24 -4.73 15.82
N ALA A 142 32.58 -3.63 15.16
CA ALA A 142 32.33 -3.43 13.73
C ALA A 142 33.05 -4.52 12.91
N CYS A 143 32.44 -4.93 11.79
CA CYS A 143 33.02 -5.90 10.88
C CYS A 143 33.13 -5.26 9.50
N GLY A 144 34.27 -4.61 9.25
CA GLY A 144 34.56 -3.83 8.05
C GLY A 144 34.39 -4.63 6.76
N PRO A 145 35.09 -5.76 6.59
CA PRO A 145 34.97 -6.57 5.37
C PRO A 145 33.54 -7.04 5.06
N ALA A 146 32.75 -7.35 6.10
CA ALA A 146 31.35 -7.72 5.92
C ALA A 146 30.48 -6.52 5.56
N ALA A 147 30.75 -5.33 6.12
CA ALA A 147 30.06 -4.10 5.78
C ALA A 147 30.37 -3.63 4.36
N VAL A 148 31.62 -3.79 3.91
CA VAL A 148 32.01 -3.60 2.51
C VAL A 148 31.14 -4.48 1.62
N ALA A 149 31.13 -5.80 1.85
CA ALA A 149 30.33 -6.71 1.05
C ALA A 149 28.82 -6.37 1.08
N LEU A 150 28.26 -5.98 2.23
CA LEU A 150 26.87 -5.54 2.32
C LEU A 150 26.59 -4.33 1.42
N LEU A 151 27.43 -3.29 1.50
CA LEU A 151 27.19 -2.01 0.81
C LEU A 151 27.60 -2.02 -0.66
N THR A 152 28.70 -2.69 -1.01
CA THR A 152 29.27 -2.66 -2.36
C THR A 152 28.86 -3.85 -3.22
N THR A 153 28.32 -4.93 -2.62
CA THR A 153 27.88 -6.11 -3.34
C THR A 153 26.38 -6.31 -3.19
N ASP A 154 25.88 -6.46 -1.96
CA ASP A 154 24.48 -6.84 -1.73
C ASP A 154 23.53 -5.68 -2.07
N VAL A 155 23.76 -4.48 -1.55
CA VAL A 155 22.96 -3.29 -1.87
C VAL A 155 23.04 -2.95 -3.36
N LEU A 156 24.24 -3.01 -3.96
CA LEU A 156 24.43 -2.77 -5.39
C LEU A 156 23.60 -3.76 -6.23
N ALA A 157 23.60 -5.05 -5.88
CA ALA A 157 22.83 -6.08 -6.56
C ALA A 157 21.32 -5.81 -6.44
N VAL A 158 20.83 -5.47 -5.24
CA VAL A 158 19.42 -5.15 -5.02
C VAL A 158 19.00 -3.96 -5.87
N VAL A 159 19.76 -2.85 -5.85
CA VAL A 159 19.48 -1.65 -6.66
C VAL A 159 19.43 -1.99 -8.14
N ASN A 160 20.45 -2.70 -8.65
CA ASN A 160 20.56 -2.98 -10.08
C ASN A 160 19.46 -3.91 -10.59
N GLN A 161 19.02 -4.87 -9.79
CA GLN A 161 18.01 -5.85 -10.19
C GLN A 161 16.58 -5.36 -9.99
N SER A 162 16.35 -4.35 -9.13
CA SER A 162 14.99 -3.94 -8.74
C SER A 162 14.56 -2.54 -9.17
N LEU A 163 15.50 -1.63 -9.46
CA LEU A 163 15.18 -0.23 -9.74
C LEU A 163 15.44 0.20 -11.20
N ARG A 164 16.11 -0.63 -12.00
CA ARG A 164 16.42 -0.34 -13.41
C ARG A 164 15.39 -0.96 -14.34
N ALA A 165 14.92 -0.21 -15.34
CA ALA A 165 13.92 -0.67 -16.29
C ALA A 165 14.34 -1.95 -17.03
N GLY A 166 15.60 -2.04 -17.46
CA GLY A 166 16.13 -3.23 -18.14
C GLY A 166 16.09 -4.50 -17.28
N SER A 167 16.21 -4.38 -15.95
CA SER A 167 16.16 -5.52 -15.01
C SER A 167 14.74 -5.89 -14.61
N VAL A 168 13.87 -4.89 -14.42
CA VAL A 168 12.47 -5.10 -14.03
C VAL A 168 11.62 -5.58 -15.21
N GLY A 169 11.94 -5.10 -16.41
CA GLY A 169 11.20 -5.34 -17.63
C GLY A 169 10.33 -4.14 -18.02
N HIS A 170 10.63 -3.54 -19.17
CA HIS A 170 9.93 -2.37 -19.71
C HIS A 170 8.40 -2.57 -19.81
N GLU A 171 7.97 -3.73 -20.32
CA GLU A 171 6.55 -4.04 -20.46
C GLU A 171 5.84 -4.22 -19.10
N ASP A 172 6.52 -4.73 -18.08
CA ASP A 172 5.94 -4.89 -16.74
C ASP A 172 5.75 -3.53 -16.07
N ILE A 173 6.73 -2.64 -16.20
CA ILE A 173 6.66 -1.23 -15.76
C ILE A 173 5.50 -0.53 -16.47
N ARG A 174 5.41 -0.67 -17.79
CA ARG A 174 4.37 -0.07 -18.60
C ARG A 174 2.99 -0.54 -18.16
N ARG A 175 2.77 -1.85 -18.00
CA ARG A 175 1.47 -2.38 -17.52
C ARG A 175 1.06 -1.81 -16.17
N HIS A 176 1.99 -1.71 -15.21
CA HIS A 176 1.69 -1.14 -13.90
C HIS A 176 1.35 0.35 -13.96
N ALA A 177 2.06 1.11 -14.79
CA ALA A 177 1.79 2.52 -15.02
C ALA A 177 0.38 2.74 -15.62
N LEU A 178 0.09 2.07 -16.74
CA LEU A 178 -1.15 2.23 -17.49
C LEU A 178 -2.36 1.75 -16.69
N THR A 179 -2.25 0.60 -16.03
CA THR A 179 -3.34 0.05 -15.19
C THR A 179 -3.70 1.00 -14.05
N ASN A 180 -2.69 1.61 -13.41
CA ASN A 180 -2.95 2.54 -12.32
C ASN A 180 -3.60 3.84 -12.82
N GLU A 181 -3.23 4.32 -14.01
CA GLU A 181 -3.91 5.47 -14.63
C GLU A 181 -5.35 5.16 -15.03
N ASP A 182 -5.60 4.00 -15.64
CA ASP A 182 -6.93 3.57 -16.03
C ASP A 182 -7.86 3.41 -14.82
N ALA A 183 -7.35 2.89 -13.69
CA ALA A 183 -8.11 2.82 -12.44
C ALA A 183 -8.47 4.21 -11.91
N SER A 184 -7.55 5.18 -12.00
CA SER A 184 -7.82 6.57 -11.63
C SER A 184 -8.84 7.23 -12.56
N ALA A 185 -8.75 7.00 -13.88
CA ALA A 185 -9.70 7.49 -14.87
C ALA A 185 -11.10 6.89 -14.64
N LEU A 186 -11.18 5.57 -14.42
CA LEU A 186 -12.42 4.88 -14.10
C LEU A 186 -13.07 5.41 -12.82
N ARG A 187 -12.28 5.75 -11.80
CA ARG A 187 -12.79 6.37 -10.57
C ARG A 187 -13.35 7.77 -10.82
N ALA A 188 -12.71 8.57 -11.68
CA ALA A 188 -13.21 9.90 -12.04
C ALA A 188 -14.60 9.83 -12.72
N GLU A 189 -14.83 8.79 -13.54
CA GLU A 189 -16.13 8.55 -14.19
C GLU A 189 -17.26 8.30 -13.19
N LEU A 190 -16.97 7.79 -11.98
CA LEU A 190 -17.99 7.57 -10.95
C LEU A 190 -18.72 8.88 -10.61
N THR A 191 -17.98 9.98 -10.49
CA THR A 191 -18.58 11.29 -10.17
C THR A 191 -19.41 11.82 -11.34
N VAL A 192 -18.86 11.76 -12.56
CA VAL A 192 -19.55 12.24 -13.78
C VAL A 192 -20.86 11.52 -14.00
N ARG A 193 -20.89 10.20 -13.75
CA ARG A 193 -22.04 9.34 -14.01
C ARG A 193 -22.94 9.10 -12.80
N SER A 194 -22.69 9.79 -11.68
CA SER A 194 -23.43 9.63 -10.42
C SER A 194 -23.48 8.17 -9.92
N TRP A 195 -22.34 7.48 -10.01
CA TRP A 195 -22.13 6.15 -9.46
C TRP A 195 -21.35 6.22 -8.14
N VAL A 196 -21.53 5.19 -7.33
CA VAL A 196 -20.79 4.97 -6.07
C VAL A 196 -19.63 4.00 -6.28
N ALA A 197 -19.81 2.98 -7.12
CA ALA A 197 -18.79 2.00 -7.42
C ALA A 197 -18.95 1.41 -8.81
N PHE A 198 -17.87 0.86 -9.35
CA PHE A 198 -17.83 0.08 -10.57
C PHE A 198 -17.04 -1.20 -10.35
N VAL A 199 -17.58 -2.34 -10.79
CA VAL A 199 -16.93 -3.66 -10.70
C VAL A 199 -16.80 -4.23 -12.10
N ALA A 200 -15.59 -4.24 -12.65
CA ALA A 200 -15.36 -4.74 -14.00
C ALA A 200 -15.79 -6.21 -14.19
N HIS A 201 -16.32 -6.50 -15.36
CA HIS A 201 -16.57 -7.86 -15.81
C HIS A 201 -15.26 -8.65 -15.83
N GLY A 202 -15.29 -9.87 -15.31
CA GLY A 202 -14.10 -10.73 -15.20
C GLY A 202 -13.21 -10.47 -14.00
N ALA A 203 -13.52 -9.49 -13.14
CA ALA A 203 -12.74 -9.20 -11.94
C ALA A 203 -12.65 -10.42 -11.00
N ARG A 204 -11.49 -10.60 -10.33
CA ARG A 204 -11.24 -11.69 -9.38
C ARG A 204 -11.35 -11.14 -7.95
N LEU A 205 -12.54 -11.23 -7.40
CA LEU A 205 -12.85 -10.64 -6.09
C LEU A 205 -12.35 -11.49 -4.92
N ALA A 206 -12.35 -12.82 -5.07
CA ALA A 206 -11.92 -13.75 -4.04
C ALA A 206 -10.40 -13.68 -3.82
N ARG A 207 -9.98 -13.66 -2.55
CA ARG A 207 -8.57 -13.64 -2.16
C ARG A 207 -8.09 -15.04 -1.80
N LYS A 208 -6.79 -15.24 -1.84
CA LYS A 208 -6.14 -16.55 -1.65
C LYS A 208 -6.42 -17.14 -0.27
N SER A 209 -6.45 -16.31 0.77
CA SER A 209 -6.89 -16.71 2.11
C SER A 209 -7.27 -15.50 2.97
N GLY A 210 -7.72 -15.71 4.21
CA GLY A 210 -8.00 -14.62 5.15
C GLY A 210 -6.76 -13.82 5.59
N VAL A 211 -5.54 -14.30 5.33
CA VAL A 211 -4.27 -13.65 5.72
C VAL A 211 -3.36 -13.34 4.52
N ASP A 212 -3.78 -13.70 3.31
CA ASP A 212 -3.03 -13.49 2.06
C ASP A 212 -3.96 -12.79 1.07
N ASP A 213 -3.79 -11.48 0.96
CA ASP A 213 -4.65 -10.64 0.13
C ASP A 213 -4.35 -10.78 -1.36
N ARG A 214 -3.53 -11.72 -1.85
CA ARG A 214 -3.40 -11.99 -3.30
C ARG A 214 -4.67 -12.63 -3.88
N PRO A 215 -4.93 -12.56 -5.20
CA PRO A 215 -6.13 -13.17 -5.77
C PRO A 215 -6.12 -14.69 -5.61
N LEU A 216 -7.30 -15.27 -5.43
CA LEU A 216 -7.49 -16.70 -5.59
C LEU A 216 -7.32 -17.04 -7.08
N LEU A 217 -6.47 -18.04 -7.37
CA LEU A 217 -6.19 -18.53 -8.71
C LEU A 217 -6.57 -20.02 -8.81
N GLY A 218 -6.77 -20.52 -10.03
CA GLY A 218 -7.12 -21.92 -10.32
C GLY A 218 -8.62 -22.17 -10.43
N GLU A 219 -9.01 -23.45 -10.43
CA GLU A 219 -10.37 -23.93 -10.76
C GLU A 219 -11.47 -23.41 -9.81
N GLY A 220 -11.12 -23.04 -8.57
CA GLY A 220 -12.06 -22.45 -7.60
C GLY A 220 -12.26 -20.94 -7.74
N ALA A 221 -11.52 -20.26 -8.62
CA ALA A 221 -11.61 -18.81 -8.79
C ALA A 221 -12.66 -18.47 -9.85
N ILE A 222 -13.88 -18.13 -9.41
CA ILE A 222 -14.97 -17.71 -10.30
C ILE A 222 -14.82 -16.21 -10.61
N PRO A 223 -14.58 -15.81 -11.88
CA PRO A 223 -14.55 -14.40 -12.27
C PRO A 223 -15.92 -13.76 -12.09
N PHE A 224 -15.94 -12.48 -11.74
CA PHE A 224 -17.17 -11.72 -11.59
C PHE A 224 -17.89 -11.60 -12.94
N SER A 225 -19.19 -11.87 -12.95
CA SER A 225 -20.05 -11.66 -14.11
C SER A 225 -21.06 -10.55 -13.82
N THR A 226 -21.18 -9.62 -14.75
CA THR A 226 -22.01 -8.42 -14.62
C THR A 226 -23.48 -8.77 -14.78
N PRO A 227 -24.36 -8.39 -13.84
CA PRO A 227 -25.80 -8.54 -14.00
C PRO A 227 -26.32 -7.64 -15.13
N ALA A 228 -27.15 -8.19 -16.03
CA ALA A 228 -27.62 -7.48 -17.23
C ALA A 228 -28.27 -6.12 -16.95
N GLY A 229 -28.98 -5.97 -15.83
CA GLY A 229 -29.65 -4.72 -15.43
C GLY A 229 -28.73 -3.65 -14.84
N LEU A 230 -27.45 -3.96 -14.60
CA LEU A 230 -26.46 -3.04 -14.02
C LEU A 230 -25.21 -2.88 -14.90
N THR A 231 -25.25 -3.39 -16.13
CA THR A 231 -24.13 -3.29 -17.07
C THR A 231 -23.92 -1.85 -17.51
N ALA A 232 -22.68 -1.40 -17.42
CA ALA A 232 -22.23 -0.15 -17.99
C ALA A 232 -20.87 -0.32 -18.68
N GLU A 233 -20.61 0.53 -19.67
CA GLU A 233 -19.35 0.59 -20.40
C GLU A 233 -18.66 1.92 -20.13
N VAL A 234 -17.34 1.87 -19.97
CA VAL A 234 -16.47 3.03 -19.79
C VAL A 234 -15.29 2.93 -20.75
N ASP A 235 -15.02 4.00 -21.48
CA ASP A 235 -13.82 4.14 -22.32
C ASP A 235 -12.66 4.65 -21.46
N LEU A 236 -11.63 3.82 -21.28
CA LEU A 236 -10.41 4.14 -20.53
C LEU A 236 -9.26 4.52 -21.48
N PRO A 237 -8.34 5.40 -21.04
CA PRO A 237 -7.29 5.93 -21.91
C PRO A 237 -6.32 4.87 -22.42
N ASN A 238 -6.09 3.78 -21.69
CA ASN A 238 -5.13 2.75 -22.07
C ASN A 238 -5.77 1.38 -22.34
N ALA A 239 -6.65 0.89 -21.46
CA ALA A 239 -7.35 -0.38 -21.62
C ALA A 239 -8.49 -0.34 -22.66
N GLY A 240 -8.89 0.85 -23.12
CA GLY A 240 -10.02 1.02 -24.02
C GLY A 240 -11.35 0.74 -23.31
N LYS A 241 -12.28 0.10 -24.00
CA LYS A 241 -13.62 -0.19 -23.48
C LYS A 241 -13.59 -1.25 -22.38
N VAL A 242 -14.01 -0.87 -21.18
CA VAL A 242 -14.21 -1.77 -20.05
C VAL A 242 -15.70 -1.83 -19.72
N ASN A 243 -16.23 -3.05 -19.69
CA ASN A 243 -17.61 -3.34 -19.30
C ASN A 243 -17.65 -3.86 -17.86
N GLY A 244 -18.68 -3.49 -17.10
CA GLY A 244 -18.79 -3.87 -15.69
C GLY A 244 -20.11 -3.50 -15.06
N MET A 245 -20.26 -3.87 -13.78
CA MET A 245 -21.42 -3.50 -12.97
C MET A 245 -21.22 -2.11 -12.39
N ALA A 246 -22.10 -1.16 -12.73
CA ALA A 246 -22.15 0.15 -12.10
C ALA A 246 -23.18 0.16 -10.96
N ILE A 247 -22.77 0.67 -9.79
CA ILE A 247 -23.65 0.86 -8.64
C ILE A 247 -24.03 2.34 -8.58
N PRO A 248 -25.30 2.72 -8.85
CA PRO A 248 -25.73 4.13 -8.81
C PRO A 248 -25.81 4.65 -7.37
N ARG A 249 -25.86 5.98 -7.22
CA ARG A 249 -26.24 6.61 -5.95
C ARG A 249 -27.63 6.15 -5.50
N GLY A 250 -27.80 5.99 -4.19
CA GLY A 250 -29.01 5.49 -3.56
C GLY A 250 -28.72 4.30 -2.65
N VAL A 251 -29.73 3.47 -2.41
CA VAL A 251 -29.60 2.27 -1.58
C VAL A 251 -29.49 1.04 -2.47
N THR A 252 -28.36 0.33 -2.37
CA THR A 252 -28.13 -0.94 -3.08
C THR A 252 -28.02 -2.08 -2.06
N LEU A 253 -28.80 -3.15 -2.26
CA LEU A 253 -28.79 -4.33 -1.41
C LEU A 253 -28.09 -5.49 -2.11
N ILE A 254 -27.09 -6.08 -1.44
CA ILE A 254 -26.41 -7.30 -1.90
C ILE A 254 -26.99 -8.47 -1.11
N VAL A 255 -27.87 -9.24 -1.76
CA VAL A 255 -28.60 -10.37 -1.14
C VAL A 255 -28.11 -11.73 -1.65
N GLY A 256 -28.45 -12.80 -0.93
CA GLY A 256 -28.05 -14.17 -1.26
C GLY A 256 -27.76 -15.02 -0.02
N GLY A 257 -27.62 -16.33 -0.21
CA GLY A 257 -27.34 -17.27 0.88
C GLY A 257 -25.97 -17.07 1.55
N GLY A 258 -25.76 -17.71 2.71
CA GLY A 258 -24.45 -17.77 3.36
C GLY A 258 -23.40 -18.40 2.43
N TYR A 259 -22.16 -17.90 2.43
CA TYR A 259 -21.06 -18.36 1.57
C TYR A 259 -21.23 -18.17 0.05
N HIS A 260 -22.23 -17.40 -0.41
CA HIS A 260 -22.44 -17.12 -1.84
C HIS A 260 -21.70 -15.86 -2.36
N GLY A 261 -20.64 -15.41 -1.67
CA GLY A 261 -19.77 -14.32 -2.16
C GLY A 261 -20.22 -12.88 -1.88
N LYS A 262 -21.30 -12.65 -1.11
CA LYS A 262 -21.77 -11.30 -0.73
C LYS A 262 -20.68 -10.45 -0.06
N SER A 263 -20.06 -11.01 0.98
CA SER A 263 -18.98 -10.36 1.72
C SER A 263 -17.75 -10.14 0.84
N THR A 264 -17.48 -11.05 -0.09
CA THR A 264 -16.39 -10.95 -1.05
C THR A 264 -16.59 -9.76 -1.98
N LEU A 265 -17.79 -9.59 -2.54
CA LEU A 265 -18.13 -8.44 -3.36
C LEU A 265 -18.05 -7.13 -2.57
N LEU A 266 -18.66 -7.08 -1.38
CA LEU A 266 -18.65 -5.87 -0.56
C LEU A 266 -17.23 -5.49 -0.11
N ARG A 267 -16.36 -6.47 0.19
CA ARG A 267 -14.94 -6.21 0.51
C ARG A 267 -14.17 -5.69 -0.69
N ALA A 268 -14.46 -6.16 -1.90
CA ALA A 268 -13.83 -5.62 -3.11
C ALA A 268 -14.25 -4.16 -3.35
N ILE A 269 -15.54 -3.83 -3.15
CA ILE A 269 -16.05 -2.46 -3.20
C ILE A 269 -15.41 -1.61 -2.09
N GLU A 270 -15.33 -2.11 -0.86
CA GLU A 270 -14.66 -1.43 0.26
C GLU A 270 -13.21 -1.07 -0.05
N ARG A 271 -12.46 -1.99 -0.68
CA ARG A 271 -11.07 -1.74 -1.07
C ARG A 271 -10.93 -0.91 -2.36
N GLY A 272 -12.00 -0.77 -3.15
CA GLY A 272 -12.00 0.00 -4.41
C GLY A 272 -11.78 1.51 -4.24
N VAL A 273 -11.79 2.01 -3.01
CA VAL A 273 -11.33 3.38 -2.69
C VAL A 273 -9.85 3.57 -3.05
N TYR A 274 -9.07 2.48 -3.08
CA TYR A 274 -7.68 2.45 -3.55
C TYR A 274 -7.60 1.87 -4.97
N ASN A 275 -6.56 2.27 -5.72
CA ASN A 275 -6.15 1.51 -6.89
C ASN A 275 -5.48 0.20 -6.43
N HIS A 276 -5.54 -0.82 -7.27
CA HIS A 276 -4.82 -2.08 -7.05
C HIS A 276 -3.77 -2.30 -8.13
N CYS A 277 -2.70 -3.01 -7.79
CA CYS A 277 -1.62 -3.28 -8.74
C CYS A 277 -2.08 -4.20 -9.88
N TYR A 278 -1.40 -4.10 -11.03
CA TYR A 278 -1.65 -4.99 -12.16
C TYR A 278 -1.56 -6.47 -11.74
N GLY A 279 -2.55 -7.27 -12.16
CA GLY A 279 -2.66 -8.69 -11.82
C GLY A 279 -3.30 -9.00 -10.46
N ASP A 280 -3.75 -7.98 -9.71
CA ASP A 280 -4.49 -8.18 -8.45
C ASP A 280 -5.87 -8.83 -8.65
N GLY A 281 -6.48 -8.59 -9.81
CA GLY A 281 -7.85 -9.00 -10.14
C GLY A 281 -8.92 -7.99 -9.76
N ARG A 282 -8.59 -6.95 -8.97
CA ARG A 282 -9.49 -5.83 -8.61
C ARG A 282 -9.00 -4.49 -9.16
N GLU A 283 -8.08 -4.48 -10.11
CA GLU A 283 -7.52 -3.26 -10.72
C GLU A 283 -8.59 -2.33 -11.31
N PHE A 284 -9.72 -2.87 -11.79
CA PHE A 284 -10.88 -2.13 -12.28
C PHE A 284 -12.12 -2.31 -11.40
N VAL A 285 -11.90 -2.50 -10.11
CA VAL A 285 -12.93 -2.38 -9.07
C VAL A 285 -12.66 -1.10 -8.31
N VAL A 286 -13.44 -0.06 -8.62
CA VAL A 286 -13.26 1.28 -8.05
C VAL A 286 -14.51 1.72 -7.30
N THR A 287 -14.31 2.51 -6.26
CA THR A 287 -15.36 3.05 -5.40
C THR A 287 -15.08 4.52 -5.17
N ASP A 288 -16.14 5.29 -4.90
CA ASP A 288 -16.05 6.68 -4.43
C ASP A 288 -14.98 6.78 -3.34
N PRO A 289 -13.98 7.67 -3.47
CA PRO A 289 -12.85 7.76 -2.55
C PRO A 289 -13.27 8.16 -1.12
N SER A 290 -14.48 8.67 -0.93
CA SER A 290 -15.05 9.02 0.38
C SER A 290 -16.00 7.95 0.93
N ALA A 291 -16.09 6.77 0.30
CA ALA A 291 -16.88 5.67 0.83
C ALA A 291 -16.29 5.13 2.15
N VAL A 292 -17.13 5.01 3.17
CA VAL A 292 -16.73 4.53 4.50
C VAL A 292 -17.44 3.23 4.86
N LYS A 293 -16.67 2.26 5.35
CA LYS A 293 -17.21 1.04 5.93
C LYS A 293 -17.73 1.32 7.33
N ILE A 294 -19.00 1.01 7.55
CA ILE A 294 -19.64 1.08 8.87
C ILE A 294 -19.81 -0.32 9.44
N ARG A 295 -19.50 -0.46 10.73
CA ARG A 295 -19.70 -1.67 11.54
C ARG A 295 -19.99 -1.29 12.99
N ALA A 296 -20.45 -2.25 13.78
CA ALA A 296 -20.47 -2.10 15.23
C ALA A 296 -19.05 -2.22 15.79
N GLU A 297 -18.72 -1.35 16.74
CA GLU A 297 -17.41 -1.27 17.41
C GLU A 297 -17.63 -1.24 18.93
N ASP A 298 -18.16 -2.34 19.46
CA ASP A 298 -18.49 -2.46 20.88
C ASP A 298 -17.26 -2.17 21.76
N GLY A 299 -17.45 -1.31 22.75
CA GLY A 299 -16.40 -0.88 23.68
C GLY A 299 -15.59 0.34 23.28
N ARG A 300 -15.77 0.90 22.07
CA ARG A 300 -15.06 2.14 21.69
C ARG A 300 -15.53 3.35 22.49
N SER A 301 -14.65 4.33 22.66
CA SER A 301 -15.04 5.64 23.17
C SER A 301 -15.69 6.51 22.08
N VAL A 302 -16.60 7.38 22.49
CA VAL A 302 -17.26 8.41 21.67
C VAL A 302 -17.21 9.72 22.45
N ALA A 303 -16.98 10.85 21.77
CA ALA A 303 -16.88 12.16 22.40
C ALA A 303 -17.62 13.22 21.58
N GLY A 304 -18.73 13.73 22.13
CA GLY A 304 -19.44 14.89 21.60
C GLY A 304 -20.22 14.67 20.30
N VAL A 305 -20.69 13.46 20.01
CA VAL A 305 -21.35 13.13 18.73
C VAL A 305 -22.88 13.22 18.86
N ASP A 306 -23.56 13.88 17.92
CA ASP A 306 -25.03 13.91 17.86
C ASP A 306 -25.59 12.65 17.20
N ILE A 307 -25.98 11.68 18.01
CA ILE A 307 -26.60 10.41 17.57
C ILE A 307 -28.12 10.44 17.65
N SER A 308 -28.74 11.60 17.87
CA SER A 308 -30.18 11.72 18.14
C SER A 308 -31.07 11.31 16.96
N ALA A 309 -30.53 11.30 15.73
CA ALA A 309 -31.22 10.79 14.54
C ALA A 309 -31.44 9.26 14.57
N PHE A 310 -30.63 8.52 15.33
CA PHE A 310 -30.70 7.07 15.43
C PHE A 310 -31.20 6.59 16.79
N ILE A 311 -30.86 7.32 17.85
CA ILE A 311 -31.13 6.93 19.24
C ILE A 311 -31.89 8.03 19.95
N GLY A 312 -33.13 7.73 20.36
CA GLY A 312 -34.01 8.68 21.02
C GLY A 312 -33.61 8.96 22.47
N THR A 313 -33.91 8.03 23.38
CA THR A 313 -33.66 8.16 24.82
C THR A 313 -32.69 7.09 25.30
N LEU A 314 -31.65 7.51 26.02
CA LEU A 314 -30.71 6.62 26.68
C LEU A 314 -31.02 6.47 28.17
N PRO A 315 -30.60 5.36 28.81
CA PRO A 315 -30.67 5.21 30.26
C PRO A 315 -30.00 6.37 30.99
N GLN A 316 -30.46 6.67 32.20
CA GLN A 316 -29.91 7.73 33.06
C GLN A 316 -29.99 9.14 32.46
N GLY A 317 -30.80 9.35 31.42
CA GLY A 317 -31.01 10.67 30.82
C GLY A 317 -29.80 11.19 30.06
N GLN A 318 -28.89 10.32 29.61
CA GLN A 318 -27.73 10.73 28.82
C GLN A 318 -28.18 11.48 27.54
N ALA A 319 -27.51 12.59 27.26
CA ALA A 319 -27.81 13.41 26.09
C ALA A 319 -27.36 12.72 24.81
N THR A 320 -28.27 12.60 23.84
CA THR A 320 -27.98 12.02 22.51
C THR A 320 -27.45 13.03 21.51
N ARG A 321 -27.64 14.34 21.76
CA ARG A 321 -27.15 15.43 20.89
C ARG A 321 -25.68 15.81 21.08
N ALA A 322 -25.06 15.29 22.12
CA ALA A 322 -23.64 15.48 22.43
C ALA A 322 -23.14 14.23 23.17
N PHE A 323 -23.45 13.06 22.60
CA PHE A 323 -23.22 11.78 23.24
C PHE A 323 -21.73 11.56 23.46
N SER A 324 -21.38 11.19 24.69
CA SER A 324 -20.01 10.90 25.09
C SER A 324 -19.99 9.70 26.03
N THR A 325 -19.11 8.75 25.77
CA THR A 325 -18.93 7.56 26.60
C THR A 325 -17.52 7.00 26.40
N PRO A 326 -16.85 6.46 27.43
CA PRO A 326 -15.64 5.68 27.26
C PRO A 326 -15.91 4.24 26.79
N ASN A 327 -17.17 3.79 26.78
CA ASN A 327 -17.56 2.39 26.52
C ASN A 327 -18.92 2.35 25.80
N ALA A 328 -18.94 2.56 24.48
CA ALA A 328 -20.15 2.51 23.67
C ALA A 328 -20.62 1.07 23.44
N SER A 329 -21.94 0.86 23.44
CA SER A 329 -22.54 -0.40 22.99
C SER A 329 -22.46 -0.56 21.47
N GLY A 330 -22.70 -1.76 20.94
CA GLY A 330 -22.77 -2.01 19.49
C GLY A 330 -23.65 -1.03 18.70
N SER A 331 -24.87 -0.72 19.17
CA SER A 331 -25.77 0.21 18.47
C SER A 331 -25.33 1.68 18.59
N THR A 332 -24.84 2.10 19.75
CA THR A 332 -24.39 3.49 19.97
C THR A 332 -23.07 3.78 19.25
N SER A 333 -22.15 2.81 19.21
CA SER A 333 -20.90 2.89 18.43
C SER A 333 -21.18 2.95 16.92
N GLN A 334 -22.11 2.14 16.42
CA GLN A 334 -22.49 2.17 15.00
C GLN A 334 -23.19 3.49 14.62
N ALA A 335 -24.08 4.00 15.48
CA ALA A 335 -24.71 5.31 15.28
C ALA A 335 -23.67 6.43 15.23
N ALA A 336 -22.73 6.44 16.19
CA ALA A 336 -21.63 7.41 16.23
C ALA A 336 -20.76 7.30 14.98
N GLY A 337 -20.35 6.09 14.58
CA GLY A 337 -19.53 5.88 13.39
C GLY A 337 -20.19 6.37 12.10
N ILE A 338 -21.52 6.29 11.97
CA ILE A 338 -22.25 6.88 10.83
C ILE A 338 -22.16 8.40 10.86
N VAL A 339 -22.44 9.02 12.01
CA VAL A 339 -22.43 10.48 12.15
C VAL A 339 -21.02 11.03 11.93
N GLU A 340 -20.00 10.40 12.51
CA GLU A 340 -18.59 10.73 12.31
C GLU A 340 -18.16 10.59 10.85
N ALA A 341 -18.61 9.54 10.15
CA ALA A 341 -18.33 9.38 8.72
C ALA A 341 -18.96 10.50 7.89
N ILE A 342 -20.22 10.87 8.19
CA ILE A 342 -20.91 11.98 7.52
C ILE A 342 -20.19 13.31 7.81
N GLU A 343 -19.79 13.56 9.06
CA GLU A 343 -19.03 14.74 9.47
C GLU A 343 -17.68 14.82 8.75
N ALA A 344 -17.01 13.68 8.55
CA ALA A 344 -15.77 13.57 7.78
C ALA A 344 -15.95 13.70 6.26
N GLY A 345 -17.20 13.83 5.77
CA GLY A 345 -17.52 14.06 4.36
C GLY A 345 -17.78 12.80 3.54
N ALA A 346 -18.14 11.67 4.17
CA ALA A 346 -18.45 10.44 3.45
C ALA A 346 -19.69 10.62 2.55
N THR A 347 -19.57 10.25 1.26
CA THR A 347 -20.69 10.28 0.31
C THR A 347 -21.39 8.93 0.17
N ALA A 348 -20.79 7.86 0.67
CA ALA A 348 -21.31 6.50 0.63
C ALA A 348 -20.97 5.74 1.91
N LEU A 349 -21.94 4.97 2.42
CA LEU A 349 -21.76 4.12 3.60
C LEU A 349 -21.92 2.66 3.18
N LEU A 350 -20.88 1.86 3.43
CA LEU A 350 -20.87 0.42 3.17
C LEU A 350 -21.22 -0.30 4.46
N VAL A 351 -22.27 -1.12 4.48
CA VAL A 351 -22.72 -1.84 5.68
C VAL A 351 -22.75 -3.33 5.40
N HIS A 352 -22.23 -4.13 6.34
CA HIS A 352 -22.35 -5.59 6.30
C HIS A 352 -23.11 -6.07 7.53
N GLU A 353 -24.22 -6.78 7.30
CA GLU A 353 -25.11 -7.27 8.34
C GLU A 353 -24.37 -8.10 9.42
N ASP A 354 -23.54 -9.08 9.00
CA ASP A 354 -22.73 -9.91 9.92
C ASP A 354 -21.80 -9.14 10.88
N THR A 355 -21.53 -7.85 10.62
CA THR A 355 -20.68 -7.00 11.47
C THR A 355 -21.40 -5.77 12.02
N ALA A 356 -22.71 -5.66 11.77
CA ALA A 356 -23.56 -4.60 12.28
C ALA A 356 -24.25 -5.03 13.58
N ALA A 357 -24.68 -4.06 14.38
CA ALA A 357 -25.54 -4.34 15.53
C ALA A 357 -26.94 -4.71 15.03
N THR A 358 -27.40 -5.93 15.29
CA THR A 358 -28.72 -6.42 14.81
C THR A 358 -29.86 -5.48 15.18
N ASN A 359 -29.91 -5.03 16.44
CA ASN A 359 -30.93 -4.11 16.96
C ASN A 359 -30.89 -2.72 16.30
N PHE A 360 -29.81 -2.38 15.60
CA PHE A 360 -29.68 -1.15 14.84
C PHE A 360 -30.22 -1.30 13.40
N MET A 361 -30.15 -2.50 12.84
CA MET A 361 -30.49 -2.77 11.44
C MET A 361 -31.97 -3.08 11.23
N ILE A 362 -32.63 -3.70 12.21
CA ILE A 362 -34.01 -4.17 12.10
C ILE A 362 -34.83 -3.69 13.30
N ARG A 363 -36.12 -3.41 13.06
CA ARG A 363 -37.09 -3.04 14.09
C ARG A 363 -38.34 -3.90 13.99
#